data_AF-A0A321LYF3-F1
#
_entry.id   AF-A0A321LYF3-F1
#
_cell.length_a   1.000
_cell.length_b   1.000
_cell.length_c   1.000
_cell.angle_alpha   90.00
_cell.angle_beta   90.00
_cell.angle_gamma   90.00
#
_symmetry.space_group_name_H-M   'P 1'
#
loop_
_entity.id
_entity.type
_entity.pdbx_description
1 polymer ?
#
loop_
_entity_poly.entity_id
_entity_poly.type
_entity_poly.pdbx_seq_one_letter_code
_entity_poly.pdbx_strand_id
1 'polypeptide(L)'
;MGFNHSGSASVSDFVKAMFKSEGEHLRAFAAYCKDRNLISALKNKDWAAFAAGYNGAEYAKNKYDIKMEQAYKKYSKAADPSVDIQNK
;
A
#
# COMPACT_ATOMS: atom_id res chain seq x y z
N MET A 1 1.95 5.18 -12.60
CA MET A 1 1.74 6.04 -13.78
C MET A 1 0.34 5.80 -14.34
N GLY A 2 -0.27 6.79 -14.97
CA GLY A 2 -1.71 6.83 -15.32
C GLY A 2 -2.27 5.74 -16.25
N PHE A 3 -1.43 4.84 -16.76
CA PHE A 3 -1.89 3.61 -17.44
C PHE A 3 -2.56 2.62 -16.46
N ASN A 4 -2.27 2.72 -15.16
CA ASN A 4 -2.94 1.96 -14.11
C ASN A 4 -4.26 2.65 -13.69
N HIS A 5 -5.16 2.93 -14.64
CA HIS A 5 -6.47 3.50 -14.33
C HIS A 5 -7.44 2.47 -13.72
N SER A 6 -6.93 1.33 -13.21
CA SER A 6 -7.68 0.23 -12.62
C SER A 6 -8.70 0.77 -11.63
N GLY A 7 -9.99 0.50 -11.88
CA GLY A 7 -11.12 1.01 -11.09
C GLY A 7 -11.75 2.32 -11.57
N SER A 8 -11.25 2.93 -12.65
CA SER A 8 -11.87 4.09 -13.33
C SER A 8 -12.30 3.73 -14.76
N ALA A 9 -13.44 4.26 -15.20
CA ALA A 9 -14.03 3.94 -16.51
C ALA A 9 -13.17 4.39 -17.71
N SER A 10 -12.38 5.46 -17.53
CA SER A 10 -11.43 5.95 -18.52
C SER A 10 -10.20 6.58 -17.86
N VAL A 11 -9.15 6.81 -18.63
CA VAL A 11 -7.96 7.57 -18.17
C VAL A 11 -8.35 9.00 -17.79
N SER A 12 -9.29 9.62 -18.50
CA SER A 12 -9.78 10.98 -18.15
C SER A 12 -10.45 11.00 -16.78
N ASP A 13 -11.28 9.99 -16.49
CA ASP A 13 -11.96 9.90 -15.20
C ASP A 13 -11.00 9.60 -14.05
N PHE A 14 -10.00 8.75 -14.31
CA PHE A 14 -8.90 8.53 -13.37
C PHE A 14 -8.17 9.83 -13.04
N VAL A 15 -7.77 10.60 -14.07
CA VAL A 15 -7.07 11.88 -13.87
C VAL A 15 -7.93 12.87 -13.08
N LYS A 16 -9.22 13.02 -13.42
CA LYS A 16 -10.15 13.87 -12.68
C LYS A 16 -10.26 13.45 -11.21
N ALA A 17 -10.35 12.15 -10.93
CA ALA A 17 -10.36 11.63 -9.56
C ALA A 17 -9.04 11.96 -8.84
N MET A 18 -7.89 11.81 -9.50
CA MET A 18 -6.60 12.17 -8.93
C MET A 18 -6.43 13.67 -8.64
N PHE A 19 -7.15 14.57 -9.31
CA PHE A 19 -7.14 16.00 -8.95
C PHE A 19 -8.04 16.35 -7.77
N LYS A 20 -8.92 15.45 -7.35
CA LYS A 20 -9.98 15.76 -6.37
C LYS A 20 -9.50 15.67 -4.93
N SER A 21 -8.81 14.60 -4.55
CA SER A 21 -8.30 14.42 -3.18
C SER A 21 -7.35 13.23 -3.05
N GLU A 22 -6.57 13.22 -1.96
CA GLU A 22 -5.77 12.06 -1.54
C GLU A 22 -6.63 10.83 -1.23
N GLY A 23 -7.89 11.02 -0.84
CA GLY A 23 -8.84 9.92 -0.66
C GLY A 23 -9.14 9.18 -1.97
N GLU A 24 -9.24 9.90 -3.08
CA GLU A 24 -9.34 9.25 -4.40
C GLU A 24 -8.04 8.55 -4.78
N HIS A 25 -6.87 9.11 -4.43
CA HIS A 25 -5.58 8.44 -4.66
C HIS A 25 -5.52 7.08 -3.95
N LEU A 26 -5.97 7.04 -2.68
CA LEU A 26 -6.00 5.81 -1.91
C LEU A 26 -6.96 4.77 -2.52
N ARG A 27 -8.12 5.19 -3.02
CA ARG A 27 -9.05 4.28 -3.71
C ARG A 27 -8.45 3.71 -4.99
N ALA A 28 -7.78 4.54 -5.79
CA ALA A 28 -7.06 4.09 -6.97
C ALA A 28 -5.96 3.08 -6.62
N PHE A 29 -5.18 3.35 -5.56
CA PHE A 29 -4.19 2.40 -5.05
C PHE A 29 -4.82 1.06 -4.63
N ALA A 30 -5.92 1.09 -3.89
CA ALA A 30 -6.61 -0.13 -3.46
C ALA A 30 -7.16 -0.94 -4.67
N ALA A 31 -7.72 -0.25 -5.67
CA ALA A 31 -8.19 -0.87 -6.91
C ALA A 31 -7.04 -1.51 -7.70
N TYR A 32 -5.90 -0.83 -7.81
CA TYR A 32 -4.69 -1.38 -8.42
C TYR A 32 -4.19 -2.62 -7.69
N CYS A 33 -4.11 -2.60 -6.36
CA CYS A 33 -3.70 -3.76 -5.57
C CYS A 33 -4.63 -4.96 -5.77
N LYS A 34 -5.94 -4.72 -5.95
CA LYS A 34 -6.91 -5.78 -6.27
C LYS A 34 -6.66 -6.36 -7.66
N ASP A 35 -6.55 -5.50 -8.67
CA ASP A 35 -6.35 -5.88 -10.08
C ASP A 35 -5.05 -6.67 -10.29
N ARG A 36 -3.99 -6.30 -9.56
CA ARG A 36 -2.68 -6.96 -9.61
C ARG A 36 -2.54 -8.15 -8.65
N ASN A 37 -3.63 -8.60 -8.03
CA ASN A 37 -3.66 -9.73 -7.08
C ASN A 37 -2.68 -9.57 -5.89
N LEU A 38 -2.43 -8.34 -5.45
CA LEU A 38 -1.50 -8.04 -4.36
C LEU A 38 -2.15 -8.13 -2.96
N ILE A 39 -3.49 -8.24 -2.92
CA ILE A 39 -4.27 -8.21 -1.67
C ILE A 39 -3.93 -9.39 -0.75
N SER A 40 -3.68 -10.57 -1.29
CA SER A 40 -3.32 -11.75 -0.50
C SER A 40 -2.00 -11.55 0.23
N ALA A 41 -0.98 -11.03 -0.45
CA ALA A 41 0.32 -10.71 0.14
C ALA A 41 0.18 -9.70 1.29
N LEU A 42 -0.60 -8.63 1.11
CA LEU A 42 -0.87 -7.66 2.20
C LEU A 42 -1.57 -8.30 3.39
N LYS A 43 -2.64 -9.08 3.17
CA LYS A 43 -3.40 -9.74 4.25
C LYS A 43 -2.54 -10.74 5.03
N ASN A 44 -1.68 -11.45 4.33
CA ASN A 44 -0.77 -12.44 4.92
C ASN A 44 0.50 -11.82 5.50
N LYS A 45 0.68 -10.49 5.39
CA LYS A 45 1.88 -9.76 5.82
C LYS A 45 3.15 -10.26 5.13
N ASP A 46 3.01 -10.75 3.89
CA ASP A 46 4.12 -11.14 3.04
C ASP A 46 4.69 -9.89 2.35
N TRP A 47 5.56 -9.19 3.08
CA TRP A 47 6.12 -7.91 2.65
C TRP A 47 7.04 -8.05 1.43
N ALA A 48 7.73 -9.19 1.29
CA ALA A 48 8.59 -9.46 0.15
C ALA A 48 7.76 -9.67 -1.12
N ALA A 49 6.73 -10.51 -1.07
CA ALA A 49 5.84 -10.74 -2.21
C ALA A 49 5.10 -9.45 -2.62
N PHE A 50 4.60 -8.69 -1.64
CA PHE A 50 3.97 -7.41 -1.93
C PHE A 50 4.96 -6.39 -2.53
N ALA A 51 6.16 -6.29 -1.95
CA ALA A 51 7.19 -5.37 -2.44
C ALA A 51 7.62 -5.71 -3.87
N ALA A 52 7.82 -6.99 -4.18
CA ALA A 52 8.16 -7.46 -5.52
C ALA A 52 7.03 -7.18 -6.51
N GLY A 53 5.78 -7.46 -6.15
CA GLY A 53 4.62 -7.26 -7.03
C GLY A 53 4.31 -5.78 -7.29
N TYR A 54 4.56 -4.89 -6.34
CA TYR A 54 4.29 -3.46 -6.47
C TYR A 54 5.47 -2.66 -7.01
N ASN A 55 6.67 -2.85 -6.46
CA ASN A 55 7.87 -2.05 -6.78
C ASN A 55 8.74 -2.70 -7.87
N GLY A 56 8.50 -3.97 -8.20
CA GLY A 56 9.27 -4.73 -9.20
C GLY A 56 10.39 -5.59 -8.60
N ALA A 57 11.07 -6.35 -9.47
CA ALA A 57 12.08 -7.34 -9.07
C ALA A 57 13.25 -6.75 -8.25
N GLU A 58 13.54 -5.46 -8.42
CA GLU A 58 14.63 -4.78 -7.72
C GLU A 58 14.21 -4.20 -6.35
N TYR A 59 13.02 -4.54 -5.84
CA TYR A 59 12.48 -3.97 -4.59
C TYR A 59 13.46 -4.03 -3.41
N ALA A 60 14.25 -5.11 -3.33
CA ALA A 60 15.20 -5.37 -2.26
C ALA A 60 16.36 -4.36 -2.24
N LYS A 61 16.77 -3.81 -3.40
CA LYS A 61 17.83 -2.77 -3.47
C LYS A 61 17.45 -1.55 -2.63
N ASN A 62 16.16 -1.21 -2.61
CA ASN A 62 15.61 -0.09 -1.87
C ASN A 62 14.99 -0.49 -0.51
N LYS A 63 15.11 -1.78 -0.13
CA LYS A 63 14.63 -2.35 1.13
C LYS A 63 13.14 -2.12 1.40
N TYR A 64 12.30 -2.19 0.36
CA TYR A 64 10.88 -1.86 0.50
C TYR A 64 10.12 -2.82 1.41
N ASP A 65 10.41 -4.11 1.32
CA ASP A 65 9.93 -5.17 2.20
C ASP A 65 10.25 -4.87 3.67
N ILE A 66 11.51 -4.56 3.99
CA ILE A 66 11.97 -4.27 5.34
C ILE A 66 11.27 -3.02 5.89
N LYS A 67 11.17 -1.96 5.07
CA LYS A 67 10.48 -0.72 5.47
C LYS A 67 9.01 -0.96 5.80
N MET A 68 8.30 -1.75 4.99
CA MET A 68 6.90 -2.09 5.23
C MET A 68 6.73 -2.94 6.49
N GLU A 69 7.59 -3.95 6.71
CA GLU A 69 7.54 -4.76 7.92
C GLU A 69 7.75 -3.92 9.18
N GLN A 70 8.76 -3.05 9.18
CA GLN A 70 9.07 -2.16 10.30
C GLN A 70 7.94 -1.18 10.58
N ALA A 71 7.37 -0.57 9.54
CA ALA A 71 6.20 0.29 9.67
C ALA A 71 5.02 -0.47 10.26
N TYR A 72 4.71 -1.67 9.75
CA TYR A 72 3.63 -2.50 10.28
C TYR A 72 3.84 -2.81 11.77
N LYS A 73 5.06 -3.22 12.17
CA LYS A 73 5.39 -3.48 13.59
C LYS A 73 5.22 -2.23 14.46
N LYS A 74 5.62 -1.05 13.99
CA LYS A 74 5.47 0.22 14.71
C LYS A 74 4.00 0.57 14.94
N TYR A 75 3.19 0.54 13.88
CA TYR A 75 1.79 0.97 13.96
C TYR A 75 0.86 -0.09 14.54
N SER A 76 1.20 -1.38 14.45
CA SER A 76 0.43 -2.44 15.10
C SER A 76 0.55 -2.42 16.62
N LYS A 77 1.69 -1.95 17.16
CA LYS A 77 1.86 -1.75 18.60
C LYS A 77 1.12 -0.51 19.10
N ALA A 78 1.14 0.58 18.33
CA ALA A 78 0.40 1.79 18.66
C ALA A 78 -1.13 1.63 18.57
N ALA A 79 -1.61 0.60 17.86
CA ALA A 79 -3.03 0.26 17.77
C ALA A 79 -3.52 -0.65 18.91
N ASP A 80 -2.64 -1.08 19.82
CA ASP A 80 -2.98 -1.78 21.05
C ASP A 80 -2.99 -0.77 22.22
N PRO A 81 -4.17 -0.36 22.73
CA PRO A 81 -4.27 0.60 23.82
C PRO A 81 -3.64 0.11 25.14
N SER A 82 -3.25 -1.17 25.24
CA SER A 82 -2.68 -1.74 26.46
C SER A 82 -1.16 -1.57 26.60
N VAL A 83 -0.45 -1.10 25.56
CA VAL A 83 1.03 -1.09 25.53
C VAL A 83 1.66 0.27 25.91
N ASP A 84 0.87 1.35 26.00
CA ASP A 84 1.40 2.73 26.13
C ASP A 84 1.47 3.29 27.57
N ILE A 85 1.36 2.45 28.60
CA ILE A 85 1.55 2.86 30.00
C ILE A 85 2.80 2.17 30.55
N GLN A 86 3.99 2.68 30.24
CA GLN A 86 5.21 2.63 31.07
C GLN A 86 6.43 3.10 30.28
N ASN A 87 6.50 4.40 30.00
CA ASN A 87 7.79 5.12 29.94
C ASN A 87 7.51 6.63 29.84
N LYS A 88 7.33 7.25 31.01
CA LYS A 88 7.71 8.64 31.27
C LYS A 88 8.73 8.61 32.40
#